data_AF-C7QER8-F1
#
_entry.id   AF-C7QER8-F1
#
_cell.length_a   1.000
_cell.length_b   1.000
_cell.length_c   1.000
_cell.angle_alpha   90.00
_cell.angle_beta   90.00
_cell.angle_gamma   90.00
#
_symmetry.space_group_name_H-M   'P 1'
#
loop_
_entity.id
_entity.type
_entity.pdbx_description
1 polymer ?
#
loop_
_entity_poly.entity_id
_entity_poly.type
_entity_poly.pdbx_seq_one_letter_code
_entity_poly.pdbx_strand_id
1 'polypeptide(L)'
;MPIVVDIDVMLAKRKMSVGELADRVGITPANLAVLKNGRAKAVRFTTLAALCEALTCQPGDLLRWEADDARGDEPGSLTPANNTRGAVDQGVIA
;
A
#
# COMPACT_ATOMS: atom_id res chain seq x y z
N MET A 1 11.39 -10.96 -2.61
CA MET A 1 11.24 -9.49 -2.79
C MET A 1 10.37 -9.03 -1.65
N PRO A 2 10.77 -8.02 -0.88
CA PRO A 2 10.12 -7.74 0.37
C PRO A 2 8.93 -6.77 0.25
N ILE A 3 8.47 -6.42 -0.96
CA ILE A 3 7.33 -5.53 -1.16
C ILE A 3 6.24 -6.26 -1.94
N VAL A 4 5.08 -6.42 -1.30
CA VAL A 4 3.86 -7.02 -1.87
C VAL A 4 2.84 -5.92 -2.17
N VAL A 5 2.06 -6.11 -3.24
CA VAL A 5 1.06 -5.14 -3.70
C VAL A 5 -0.36 -5.75 -3.63
N ASP A 6 -1.20 -5.30 -2.70
CA ASP A 6 -2.52 -5.89 -2.40
C ASP A 6 -3.67 -5.33 -3.26
N ILE A 7 -3.48 -5.28 -4.58
CA ILE A 7 -4.53 -4.78 -5.49
C ILE A 7 -5.77 -5.66 -5.45
N ASP A 8 -5.61 -6.98 -5.35
CA ASP A 8 -6.73 -7.93 -5.37
C ASP A 8 -7.67 -7.74 -4.15
N VAL A 9 -7.13 -7.39 -2.99
CA VAL A 9 -7.94 -7.05 -1.80
C VAL A 9 -8.79 -5.80 -2.05
N MET A 10 -8.20 -4.79 -2.68
CA MET A 10 -8.89 -3.54 -2.97
C MET A 10 -9.95 -3.68 -4.06
N LEU A 11 -9.71 -4.52 -5.07
CA LEU A 11 -10.71 -4.86 -6.09
C LEU A 11 -11.93 -5.55 -5.47
N ALA A 12 -11.70 -6.53 -4.59
CA ALA A 12 -12.77 -7.25 -3.91
C ALA A 12 -13.62 -6.31 -3.02
N LYS A 13 -12.97 -5.45 -2.22
CA LYS A 13 -13.65 -4.46 -1.38
C LYS A 13 -14.55 -3.51 -2.18
N ARG A 14 -14.19 -3.22 -3.44
CA ARG A 14 -14.90 -2.26 -4.31
C ARG A 14 -15.81 -2.91 -5.34
N LYS A 15 -15.86 -4.24 -5.40
CA LYS A 15 -16.58 -5.00 -6.45
C LYS A 15 -16.21 -4.54 -7.86
N MET A 16 -14.93 -4.21 -8.06
CA MET A 16 -14.39 -3.69 -9.32
C MET A 16 -13.66 -4.81 -10.07
N SER A 17 -13.77 -4.82 -11.41
CA SER A 17 -13.02 -5.77 -12.23
C SER A 17 -11.59 -5.29 -12.51
N VAL A 18 -10.69 -6.23 -12.81
CA VAL A 18 -9.31 -5.90 -13.23
C VAL A 18 -9.31 -5.06 -14.51
N GLY A 19 -10.17 -5.37 -15.47
CA GLY A 19 -10.27 -4.61 -16.73
C GLY A 19 -10.68 -3.16 -16.49
N GLU A 20 -11.72 -2.95 -15.68
CA GLU A 20 -12.19 -1.62 -15.32
C GLU A 20 -11.11 -0.79 -14.60
N LEU A 21 -10.34 -1.40 -13.69
CA LEU A 21 -9.22 -0.71 -13.03
C LEU A 21 -8.11 -0.36 -14.02
N ALA A 22 -7.78 -1.26 -14.94
CA ALA A 22 -6.76 -1.02 -15.97
C ALA A 22 -7.12 0.20 -16.83
N ASP A 23 -8.38 0.29 -17.25
CA ASP A 23 -8.93 1.40 -18.02
C ASP A 23 -8.87 2.72 -17.23
N ARG A 24 -9.29 2.72 -15.96
CA ARG A 24 -9.25 3.92 -15.10
C ARG A 24 -7.84 4.44 -14.83
N VAL A 25 -6.87 3.53 -14.66
CA VAL A 25 -5.47 3.87 -14.37
C VAL A 25 -4.69 4.22 -15.64
N GLY A 26 -5.20 3.88 -16.82
CA GLY A 26 -4.53 4.10 -18.09
C GLY A 26 -3.33 3.17 -18.32
N ILE A 27 -3.42 1.92 -17.84
CA ILE A 27 -2.39 0.89 -18.06
C ILE A 27 -3.00 -0.35 -18.70
N THR A 28 -2.16 -1.16 -19.35
CA THR A 28 -2.65 -2.41 -19.96
C THR A 28 -3.06 -3.42 -18.87
N PRO A 29 -4.06 -4.29 -19.14
CA PRO A 29 -4.41 -5.39 -18.24
C PRO A 29 -3.21 -6.29 -17.90
N ALA A 30 -2.28 -6.46 -18.83
CA ALA A 30 -1.04 -7.19 -18.61
C ALA A 30 -0.14 -6.52 -17.55
N ASN A 31 0.03 -5.19 -17.60
CA ASN A 31 0.82 -4.47 -16.61
C ASN A 31 0.15 -4.50 -15.23
N LEU A 32 -1.18 -4.37 -15.19
CA LEU A 32 -1.95 -4.51 -13.94
C LEU A 32 -1.83 -5.93 -13.36
N ALA A 33 -1.84 -6.97 -14.20
CA ALA A 33 -1.63 -8.35 -13.76
C ALA A 33 -0.23 -8.58 -13.17
N VAL A 34 0.81 -7.94 -13.72
CA VAL A 34 2.17 -7.99 -13.17
C VAL A 34 2.22 -7.36 -11.77
N LEU A 35 1.53 -6.23 -11.56
CA LEU A 35 1.43 -5.57 -10.26
C LEU A 35 0.66 -6.43 -9.25
N LYS A 36 -0.55 -6.87 -9.59
CA LYS A 36 -1.44 -7.59 -8.66
C LYS A 36 -0.88 -8.94 -8.21
N ASN A 37 -0.12 -9.61 -9.07
CA ASN A 37 0.47 -10.92 -8.78
C ASN A 37 1.86 -10.82 -8.12
N GLY A 38 2.29 -9.63 -7.67
CA GLY A 38 3.58 -9.44 -6.99
C GLY A 38 4.80 -9.66 -7.88
N ARG A 39 4.64 -9.64 -9.21
CA ARG A 39 5.74 -9.86 -10.18
C ARG A 39 6.43 -8.57 -10.61
N ALA A 40 5.89 -7.43 -10.20
CA ALA A 40 6.46 -6.11 -10.52
C ALA A 40 7.77 -5.89 -9.76
N LYS A 41 8.79 -5.39 -10.46
CA LYS A 41 10.07 -4.98 -9.86
C LYS A 41 10.08 -3.53 -9.38
N ALA A 42 9.22 -2.71 -9.97
CA ALA A 42 9.09 -1.29 -9.66
C ALA A 42 7.69 -0.81 -10.06
N VAL A 43 7.23 0.26 -9.41
CA VAL A 43 6.02 1.00 -9.76
C VAL A 43 6.37 2.48 -9.81
N ARG A 44 5.90 3.21 -10.84
CA ARG A 44 6.06 4.66 -10.89
C ARG A 44 5.09 5.30 -9.91
N PHE A 45 5.48 6.39 -9.23
CA PHE A 45 4.57 7.11 -8.35
C PHE A 45 3.33 7.64 -9.08
N THR A 46 3.43 7.98 -10.36
CA THR A 46 2.27 8.36 -11.18
C THR A 46 1.26 7.22 -11.30
N THR A 47 1.73 5.98 -11.52
CA THR A 47 0.87 4.80 -11.53
C THR A 47 0.28 4.52 -10.15
N LEU A 48 1.09 4.66 -9.09
CA LEU A 48 0.62 4.46 -7.71
C LEU A 48 -0.46 5.50 -7.33
N ALA A 49 -0.29 6.76 -7.72
CA ALA A 49 -1.27 7.81 -7.49
C ALA A 49 -2.59 7.53 -8.23
N ALA A 50 -2.52 7.15 -9.50
CA ALA A 50 -3.69 6.79 -10.29
C ALA A 50 -4.43 5.56 -9.71
N LEU A 51 -3.70 4.57 -9.20
CA LEU A 51 -4.28 3.44 -8.46
C LEU A 51 -5.00 3.92 -7.19
N CYS A 52 -4.37 4.80 -6.41
CA CYS A 52 -4.96 5.33 -5.18
C CYS A 52 -6.24 6.13 -5.44
N GLU A 53 -6.28 6.89 -6.53
CA GLU A 53 -7.47 7.64 -6.95
C GLU A 53 -8.60 6.71 -7.40
N ALA A 54 -8.32 5.79 -8.33
CA ALA A 54 -9.30 4.84 -8.86
C ALA A 54 -9.86 3.91 -7.78
N LEU A 55 -9.01 3.53 -6.80
CA LEU A 55 -9.34 2.68 -5.67
C LEU A 55 -9.56 3.47 -4.38
N THR A 56 -9.77 4.79 -4.44
CA THR A 56 -10.04 5.70 -3.30
C THR A 56 -9.36 5.26 -1.99
N CYS A 57 -8.04 5.08 -2.03
CA CYS A 57 -7.25 4.52 -0.94
C CYS A 57 -5.92 5.26 -0.79
N GLN A 58 -5.16 4.91 0.25
CA GLN A 58 -3.82 5.41 0.47
C GLN A 58 -2.76 4.41 -0.03
N PRO A 59 -1.54 4.87 -0.34
CA PRO A 59 -0.44 3.97 -0.73
C PRO A 59 -0.18 2.84 0.27
N GLY A 60 -0.37 3.10 1.57
CA GLY A 60 -0.23 2.10 2.63
C GLY A 60 -1.30 1.01 2.62
N ASP A 61 -2.42 1.22 1.93
CA ASP A 61 -3.43 0.18 1.71
C ASP A 61 -3.05 -0.79 0.58
N LEU A 62 -2.10 -0.39 -0.28
CA LEU A 62 -1.64 -1.17 -1.43
C LEU A 62 -0.28 -1.80 -1.21
N LEU A 63 0.64 -1.14 -0.50
CA LEU A 63 2.02 -1.57 -0.37
C LEU A 63 2.27 -2.14 1.03
N ARG A 64 2.60 -3.44 1.09
CA ARG A 64 3.05 -4.11 2.31
C ARG A 64 4.51 -4.52 2.18
N TRP A 65 5.26 -4.31 3.26
CA TRP A 65 6.58 -4.91 3.40
C TRP A 65 6.46 -6.29 4.05
N GLU A 66 7.06 -7.31 3.45
CA GLU A 66 7.22 -8.65 3.99
C GLU A 66 8.71 -8.95 4.12
N ALA A 67 9.18 -9.17 5.34
CA ALA A 67 10.54 -9.65 5.55
C ALA A 67 10.71 -10.98 4.82
N ASP A 68 11.81 -11.16 4.09
CA ASP A 68 12.23 -12.51 3.69
C ASP A 68 12.62 -13.20 4.99
N ASP A 69 11.78 -14.11 5.50
CA ASP A 69 12.04 -14.93 6.69
C ASP A 69 13.17 -15.93 6.39
N ALA A 70 14.39 -15.42 6.20
CA ALA A 70 15.63 -16.16 6.09
C ALA A 70 16.44 -16.10 7.38
N ARG A 71 15.78 -15.94 8.54
CA ARG A 71 16.28 -16.43 9.84
C ARG A 71 15.07 -16.88 10.64
N GLY A 72 15.04 -18.16 10.98
CA GLY A 72 13.95 -18.79 11.69
C GLY A 72 13.61 -18.10 13.01
N ASP A 73 12.32 -18.22 13.34
CA ASP A 73 11.71 -18.15 14.65
C ASP A 73 12.05 -16.90 15.49
N GLU A 74 11.16 -15.90 15.47
CA GLU A 74 10.59 -15.30 16.69
C GLU A 74 9.24 -14.63 16.35
N PRO A 75 8.09 -15.14 16.83
CA PRO A 75 6.79 -14.53 16.59
C PRO A 75 6.56 -13.40 17.60
N GLY A 76 6.64 -12.16 17.13
CA GLY A 76 5.96 -11.02 17.76
C GLY A 76 6.85 -9.87 18.23
N SER A 77 6.97 -8.84 17.40
CA SER A 77 7.08 -7.45 17.88
C SER A 77 6.87 -6.46 16.74
N LEU A 78 5.61 -6.23 16.37
CA LEU A 78 5.22 -4.95 15.77
C LEU A 78 4.06 -4.42 16.59
N THR A 79 4.38 -3.78 17.71
CA THR A 79 3.40 -2.95 18.44
C THR A 79 3.18 -1.66 17.64
N PRO A 80 1.94 -1.24 17.36
CA PRO A 80 1.69 0.02 16.68
C PRO A 80 2.10 1.20 17.58
N ALA A 81 2.91 2.11 17.05
CA ALA A 81 3.34 3.33 17.73
C ALA A 81 2.12 4.19 18.12
N ASN A 82 1.91 4.37 19.42
CA ASN A 82 0.96 5.31 20.00
C ASN A 82 1.36 6.74 19.63
N ASN A 83 0.61 7.38 18.74
CA ASN A 83 0.74 8.81 18.44
C ASN A 83 -0.04 9.62 19.48
N THR A 84 0.57 9.88 20.63
CA THR A 84 0.02 10.81 21.62
C THR A 84 0.23 12.24 21.13
N ARG A 85 -0.79 12.80 20.46
CA ARG A 85 -0.95 14.26 20.34
C ARG A 85 -1.30 14.84 21.70
N GLY A 86 -0.52 15.81 22.19
CA GLY A 86 -0.98 16.75 23.21
C GLY A 86 0.07 17.20 24.22
N ALA A 87 0.71 18.33 23.94
CA ALA A 87 1.00 19.40 24.91
C ALA A 87 1.78 20.51 24.19
N VAL A 88 1.06 21.52 23.69
CA VAL A 88 1.66 22.83 23.41
C VAL A 88 1.78 23.54 24.75
N ASP A 89 2.97 23.52 25.33
CA ASP A 89 3.31 24.27 26.53
C ASP A 89 3.39 25.76 26.17
N GLN A 90 2.29 26.49 26.39
CA GLN A 90 2.32 27.95 26.47
C GLN A 90 2.81 28.33 27.87
N GLY A 91 4.13 28.25 28.05
CA GLY A 91 4.83 28.70 29.25
C GLY A 91 5.45 30.07 29.03
N VAL A 92 4.81 31.09 29.61
CA VAL A 92 5.33 32.45 29.86
C VAL A 92 6.77 32.40 30.37
N ILE A 93 7.67 33.19 29.77
CA ILE A 93 8.87 33.68 30.44
C ILE A 93 8.76 35.19 30.59
N ALA A 94 8.81 35.62 31.86
CA ALA A 94 8.96 36.99 32.31
C ALA A 94 10.35 37.53 31.99
#